data_AF-A1SXC9-F1
#
_entry.id   AF-A1SXC9-F1
#
_cell.length_a   1.000
_cell.length_b   1.000
_cell.length_c   1.000
_cell.angle_alpha   90.00
_cell.angle_beta   90.00
_cell.angle_gamma   90.00
#
_symmetry.space_group_name_H-M   'P 1'
#
loop_
_entity.id
_entity.type
_entity.pdbx_description
1 polymer ?
#
loop_
_entity_poly.entity_id
_entity_poly.type
_entity_poly.pdbx_seq_one_letter_code
_entity_poly.pdbx_strand_id
1 'polypeptide(L)' 'MTTKNKHKKAGKKDSQLVIRINGEERDRFVSLCEELDTSAAREIRKFIRGFVEEHAEEPVEEHAK' A
#
# COMPACT_ATOMS: atom_id res chain seq x y z
N MET A 1 -23.64 30.55 23.89
CA MET A 1 -22.84 29.30 23.98
C MET A 1 -22.90 28.60 22.64
N THR A 2 -21.87 28.72 21.80
CA THR A 2 -21.84 28.10 20.46
C THR A 2 -20.74 27.04 20.43
N THR A 3 -21.16 25.77 20.41
CA THR A 3 -20.27 24.60 20.37
C THR A 3 -19.68 24.44 18.96
N LYS A 4 -18.37 24.70 18.84
CA LYS A 4 -17.58 24.44 17.63
C LYS A 4 -17.51 22.93 17.38
N ASN A 5 -18.19 22.45 16.33
CA ASN A 5 -18.01 21.10 15.83
C ASN A 5 -16.61 21.00 15.18
N LYS A 6 -15.66 20.42 15.90
CA LYS A 6 -14.32 20.08 15.41
C LYS A 6 -14.46 18.92 14.41
N HIS A 7 -14.70 19.22 13.13
CA HIS A 7 -14.39 18.28 12.08
C HIS A 7 -12.87 18.04 12.11
N LYS A 8 -12.46 16.96 12.80
CA LYS A 8 -11.15 16.36 12.59
C LYS A 8 -11.08 16.09 11.08
N LYS A 9 -10.24 16.84 10.37
CA LYS A 9 -9.88 16.51 8.98
C LYS A 9 -9.33 15.10 9.04
N ALA A 10 -10.15 14.10 8.69
CA ALA A 10 -9.66 12.77 8.38
C ALA A 10 -8.58 13.02 7.33
N GLY A 11 -7.31 12.82 7.72
CA GLY A 11 -6.18 13.07 6.84
C GLY A 11 -6.50 12.41 5.52
N LYS A 12 -6.31 13.14 4.42
CA LYS A 12 -6.59 12.67 3.07
C LYS A 12 -5.82 11.37 2.89
N LYS A 13 -6.45 10.24 3.21
CA LYS A 13 -5.94 8.95 2.86
C LYS A 13 -6.00 8.93 1.34
N ASP A 14 -4.97 8.32 0.77
CA ASP A 14 -5.00 7.77 -0.57
C ASP A 14 -4.62 8.76 -1.67
N SER A 15 -3.33 9.11 -1.70
CA SER A 15 -2.66 9.30 -2.99
C SER A 15 -2.80 7.98 -3.78
N GLN A 16 -3.41 8.07 -4.97
CA GLN A 16 -3.65 6.92 -5.83
C GLN A 16 -2.35 6.48 -6.52
N LEU A 17 -2.04 5.18 -6.47
CA LEU A 17 -0.96 4.57 -7.23
C LEU A 17 -1.55 3.89 -8.48
N VAL A 18 -1.19 4.37 -9.67
CA VAL A 18 -1.59 3.76 -10.94
C VAL A 18 -0.43 2.92 -11.46
N ILE A 19 -0.65 1.60 -11.56
CA ILE A 19 0.34 0.64 -12.05
C ILE A 19 -0.15 0.10 -13.39
N ARG A 20 0.73 0.05 -14.39
CA ARG A 20 0.47 -0.60 -15.68
C ARG A 20 1.17 -1.96 -15.68
N ILE A 21 0.40 -3.00 -15.93
CA ILE A 21 0.86 -4.40 -16.04
C ILE A 21 0.16 -5.05 -17.25
N ASN A 22 0.62 -6.24 -17.64
CA ASN A 22 -0.05 -7.01 -18.68
C ASN A 22 -1.48 -7.38 -18.24
N GLY A 23 -2.43 -7.35 -19.19
CA GLY A 23 -3.82 -7.71 -18.94
C GLY A 23 -3.99 -9.14 -18.44
N GLU A 24 -3.26 -10.10 -19.01
CA GLU A 24 -3.34 -11.51 -18.59
C GLU A 24 -2.88 -11.70 -17.15
N GLU A 25 -1.82 -10.99 -16.74
CA GLU A 25 -1.27 -11.05 -15.40
C GLU A 25 -2.20 -10.40 -14.38
N ARG A 26 -2.79 -9.24 -14.74
CA ARG A 26 -3.84 -8.59 -13.94
C ARG A 26 -5.00 -9.54 -13.70
N ASP A 27 -5.51 -10.17 -14.75
CA ASP A 27 -6.71 -11.00 -14.67
C ASP A 27 -6.44 -12.23 -13.79
N ARG A 28 -5.28 -12.88 -13.96
CA ARG A 28 -4.84 -13.95 -13.06
C ARG A 28 -4.75 -13.49 -11.61
N PHE A 29 -4.13 -12.33 -11.34
CA PHE A 29 -3.98 -11.80 -9.99
C PHE A 29 -5.34 -11.51 -9.33
N VAL A 30 -6.26 -10.90 -10.07
CA VAL A 30 -7.60 -10.58 -9.56
C VAL A 30 -8.40 -11.85 -9.28
N SER A 31 -8.39 -12.84 -10.19
CA SER A 31 -9.06 -14.13 -9.95
C SER A 31 -8.52 -14.83 -8.71
N LEU A 32 -7.20 -14.82 -8.50
CA LEU A 32 -6.57 -15.40 -7.31
C LEU A 32 -6.99 -14.66 -6.03
N CYS A 33 -7.13 -13.33 -6.11
CA CYS A 33 -7.61 -12.55 -4.97
C CYS A 33 -9.05 -12.93 -4.58
N GLU A 34 -9.91 -13.15 -5.58
CA GLU A 34 -11.31 -13.57 -5.40
C GLU A 34 -11.40 -14.98 -4.79
N GLU A 35 -10.60 -15.93 -5.28
CA GLU A 35 -10.53 -17.30 -4.73
C GLU A 35 -10.10 -17.33 -3.26
N LEU A 36 -9.28 -16.37 -2.84
CA LEU A 36 -8.76 -16.27 -1.47
C LEU A 36 -9.63 -15.38 -0.55
N ASP A 37 -10.81 -14.93 -0.98
CA ASP A 37 -11.66 -13.97 -0.26
C ASP A 37 -10.90 -12.69 0.15
N THR A 38 -10.05 -12.20 -0.75
CA THR A 38 -9.25 -10.98 -0.58
C THR A 38 -9.53 -9.97 -1.68
N SER A 39 -8.96 -8.76 -1.58
CA SER A 39 -9.01 -7.79 -2.67
C SER A 39 -7.61 -7.49 -3.17
N ALA A 40 -7.49 -7.27 -4.48
CA ALA A 40 -6.26 -6.83 -5.14
C ALA A 40 -5.60 -5.64 -4.41
N ALA A 41 -6.40 -4.65 -3.99
CA ALA A 41 -5.90 -3.51 -3.23
C ALA A 41 -5.35 -3.89 -1.85
N ARG A 42 -5.94 -4.89 -1.17
CA ARG A 42 -5.47 -5.36 0.14
C ARG A 42 -4.14 -6.10 0.02
N GLU A 43 -4.02 -6.98 -0.98
CA GLU A 43 -2.80 -7.75 -1.21
C GLU A 43 -1.65 -6.86 -1.70
N ILE A 44 -1.90 -5.92 -2.62
CA ILE A 44 -0.88 -4.94 -3.04
C ILE A 44 -0.40 -4.10 -1.85
N ARG A 45 -1.30 -3.65 -0.97
CA ARG A 45 -0.89 -2.88 0.23
C ARG A 45 -0.06 -3.70 1.22
N LYS A 46 -0.42 -4.97 1.42
CA LYS A 46 0.36 -5.87 2.28
C LYS A 46 1.74 -6.10 1.69
N PHE A 47 1.81 -6.38 0.39
CA PHE A 47 3.07 -6.56 -0.33
C PHE A 47 3.95 -5.31 -0.22
N ILE A 48 3.41 -4.12 -0.49
CA ILE A 48 4.16 -2.87 -0.36
C ILE A 48 4.71 -2.69 1.06
N ARG A 49 3.91 -2.96 2.10
CA ARG A 49 4.39 -2.85 3.49
C ARG A 49 5.51 -3.83 3.79
N GLY A 50 5.31 -5.11 3.45
CA GLY A 50 6.34 -6.14 3.65
C GLY A 50 7.62 -5.83 2.90
N PHE A 51 7.51 -5.38 1.64
CA PHE A 51 8.65 -4.99 0.82
C PHE A 51 9.42 -3.82 1.43
N VAL A 52 8.72 -2.78 1.92
CA VAL A 52 9.35 -1.63 2.58
C VAL A 52 10.02 -2.05 3.89
N GLU A 53 9.38 -2.91 4.69
CA GLU A 53 9.95 -3.43 5.94
C GLU A 53 11.21 -4.27 5.70
N GLU A 54 11.18 -5.14 4.68
CA GLU A 54 12.32 -5.98 4.28
C GLU A 54 13.54 -5.16 3.84
N HIS A 55 13.31 -4.04 3.15
CA HIS A 55 14.39 -3.19 2.62
C HIS A 55 14.70 -1.97 3.50
N ALA A 56 14.02 -1.83 4.65
CA ALA A 56 14.30 -0.75 5.60
C ALA A 56 15.63 -0.95 6.36
N GLU A 57 16.18 -2.18 6.34
CA GLU A 57 17.45 -2.54 6.99
C GLU A 57 18.40 -3.27 6.02
N GLU A 58 18.70 -2.64 4.87
CA GLU A 58 20.07 -2.77 4.34
C GLU A 58 20.96 -1.91 5.24
N PRO A 59 21.84 -2.48 6.08
CA PRO A 59 22.83 -1.67 6.78
C PRO A 59 23.73 -1.09 5.70
N VAL A 60 23.60 0.21 5.45
CA VAL A 60 24.60 0.97 4.70
C VAL A 60 25.88 0.84 5.51
N GLU A 61 26.77 -0.05 5.08
CA GLU A 61 28.10 -0.16 5.67
C GLU A 61 28.72 1.24 5.73
N GLU A 62 29.04 1.61 6.95
CA GLU A 62 29.72 2.80 7.37
C GLU A 62 31.07 2.90 6.64
N HIS A 63 31.11 3.69 5.57
CA HIS A 63 32.35 4.25 5.03
C HIS A 63 32.36 5.74 5.29
N ALA A 64 32.59 6.11 6.55
CA ALA A 64 33.05 7.42 6.94
C ALA A 64 34.48 7.31 7.47
N LYS A 65 35.39 7.89 6.67
CA LYS A 65 36.82 8.19 6.87
C LYS A 65 37.35 8.26 8.29
#